data_AF-A0A3B9KAT3-F1
#
_entry.id   AF-A0A3B9KAT3-F1
#
_cell.length_a   1.000
_cell.length_b   1.000
_cell.length_c   1.000
_cell.angle_alpha   90.00
_cell.angle_beta   90.00
_cell.angle_gamma   90.00
#
_symmetry.space_group_name_H-M   'P 1'
#
loop_
_entity.id
_entity.type
_entity.pdbx_description
1 polymer ?
#
loop_
_entity_poly.entity_id
_entity_poly.type
_entity_poly.pdbx_seq_one_letter_code
_entity_poly.pdbx_strand_id
1 'polypeptide(L)'
;DVYKRQSEAYGSGPYAPSEPHLLLLPNDGVTFRVELGNEQLWENLGKSFGSHHKDGVLYAYGASFKRGFKAPNAEIYDLVPTLLRGMELPFTNEFDGRVLDELFVEREQPPVEPGNGADGGLARRKLKKLLEA
;
A
#
# COMPACT_ATOMS: atom_id res chain seq x y z
N ASP A 1 -12.40 0.47 24.08
CA ASP A 1 -13.04 -0.49 23.17
C ASP A 1 -12.00 -1.32 22.45
N VAL A 2 -11.79 -2.58 22.85
CA VAL A 2 -10.70 -3.41 22.27
C VAL A 2 -11.20 -4.80 21.92
N TYR A 3 -12.20 -4.86 21.04
CA TYR A 3 -12.52 -6.08 20.32
C TYR A 3 -12.79 -5.72 18.86
N LYS A 4 -11.86 -6.05 17.99
CA LYS A 4 -12.06 -5.97 16.54
C LYS A 4 -12.52 -7.33 16.03
N ARG A 5 -13.39 -7.33 15.02
CA ARG A 5 -13.75 -8.60 14.35
C ARG A 5 -12.52 -9.13 13.60
N GLN A 6 -12.38 -10.45 13.52
CA GLN A 6 -11.29 -11.10 12.77
C GLN A 6 -11.22 -10.59 11.32
N SER A 7 -12.37 -10.40 10.66
CA SER A 7 -12.46 -9.84 9.32
C SER A 7 -11.97 -8.40 9.21
N GLU A 8 -12.02 -7.63 10.29
CA GLU A 8 -11.50 -6.27 10.34
C GLU A 8 -9.97 -6.25 10.50
N ALA A 9 -9.40 -7.26 11.16
CA ALA A 9 -7.96 -7.35 11.37
C ALA A 9 -7.22 -8.05 10.21
N TYR A 10 -7.84 -9.06 9.61
CA TYR A 10 -7.19 -9.93 8.60
C TYR A 10 -7.86 -9.89 7.23
N GLY A 11 -8.96 -9.15 7.07
CA GLY A 11 -9.76 -9.18 5.85
C GLY A 11 -10.51 -10.50 5.67
N SER A 12 -10.98 -10.73 4.44
CA SER A 12 -11.63 -11.96 4.02
C SER A 12 -10.85 -12.59 2.87
N GLY A 13 -10.78 -13.92 2.82
CA GLY A 13 -10.15 -14.63 1.71
C GLY A 13 -9.43 -15.89 2.18
N PRO A 14 -8.77 -16.60 1.25
CA PRO A 14 -8.11 -17.87 1.54
C PRO A 14 -6.93 -17.76 2.51
N TYR A 15 -6.45 -16.53 2.76
CA TYR A 15 -5.35 -16.24 3.67
C TYR A 15 -5.81 -15.67 5.02
N ALA A 16 -7.11 -15.39 5.18
CA ALA A 16 -7.64 -14.99 6.47
C ALA A 16 -7.58 -16.21 7.40
N PRO A 17 -6.86 -16.12 8.54
CA PRO A 17 -6.70 -17.27 9.41
C PRO A 17 -8.05 -17.67 10.01
N SER A 18 -8.34 -18.96 10.10
CA SER A 18 -9.62 -19.47 10.63
C SER A 18 -9.67 -19.44 12.17
N GLU A 19 -8.52 -19.59 12.81
CA GLU A 19 -8.43 -19.71 14.26
C GLU A 19 -8.54 -18.36 14.98
N PRO A 20 -8.93 -18.33 16.27
CA PRO A 20 -8.87 -17.13 17.09
C PRO A 20 -7.43 -16.66 17.30
N HIS A 21 -7.19 -15.35 17.16
CA HIS A 21 -5.87 -14.73 17.36
C HIS A 21 -5.95 -13.62 18.40
N LEU A 22 -4.88 -13.48 19.18
CA LEU A 22 -4.66 -12.33 20.04
C LEU A 22 -3.71 -11.35 19.34
N LEU A 23 -4.20 -10.15 19.04
CA LEU A 23 -3.40 -9.06 18.50
C LEU A 23 -3.07 -8.07 19.62
N LEU A 24 -1.78 -7.87 19.87
CA LEU A 24 -1.29 -6.87 20.79
C LEU A 24 -0.89 -5.63 20.00
N LEU A 25 -1.57 -4.50 20.25
CA LEU A 25 -1.26 -3.22 19.62
C LEU A 25 -0.61 -2.32 20.68
N PRO A 26 0.65 -1.91 20.50
CA PRO A 26 1.27 -0.98 21.43
C PRO A 26 0.68 0.42 21.22
N ASN A 27 0.62 1.21 22.29
CA ASN A 27 0.39 2.65 22.19
C ASN A 27 1.61 3.35 21.56
N ASP A 28 1.41 4.56 21.06
CA ASP A 28 2.48 5.37 20.50
C ASP A 28 3.64 5.51 21.50
N GLY A 29 4.88 5.29 21.01
CA GLY A 29 6.09 5.30 21.83
C GLY A 29 6.35 4.04 22.64
N VAL A 30 5.45 3.05 22.59
CA VAL A 30 5.62 1.73 23.21
C VAL A 30 5.98 0.70 22.14
N THR A 31 6.80 -0.28 22.49
CA THR A 31 7.07 -1.45 21.64
C THR A 31 7.08 -2.71 22.48
N PHE A 32 6.89 -3.86 21.84
CA PHE A 32 7.05 -5.16 22.48
C PHE A 32 8.44 -5.71 22.18
N ARG A 33 9.06 -6.29 23.20
CA ARG A 33 10.25 -7.11 22.97
C ARG A 33 9.79 -8.40 22.29
N VAL A 34 10.41 -8.71 21.16
CA VAL A 34 10.16 -9.97 20.42
C VAL A 34 11.02 -11.13 20.91
N GLU A 35 11.87 -10.89 21.91
CA GLU A 35 12.69 -11.88 22.58
C GLU A 35 12.06 -12.31 23.91
N LEU A 36 12.25 -13.58 24.27
CA LEU A 36 11.78 -14.16 25.51
C LEU A 36 12.84 -14.03 26.61
N GLY A 37 12.45 -13.45 27.74
CA GLY A 37 13.26 -13.43 28.95
C GLY A 37 14.24 -12.26 29.02
N ASN A 38 14.27 -11.61 30.18
CA ASN A 38 15.34 -10.72 30.58
C ASN A 38 16.22 -11.47 31.58
N GLU A 39 17.52 -11.21 31.61
CA GLU A 39 18.38 -11.75 32.67
C GLU A 39 18.06 -11.08 34.02
N GLN A 40 17.56 -9.83 33.98
CA GLN A 40 17.19 -9.05 35.16
C GLN A 40 15.85 -8.32 34.97
N LEU A 41 15.17 -8.02 36.09
CA LEU A 41 13.94 -7.20 36.07
C LEU A 41 14.19 -5.78 35.50
N TRP A 42 15.40 -5.25 35.68
CA TRP A 42 15.82 -3.95 35.16
C TRP A 42 17.13 -4.11 34.39
N GLU A 43 17.08 -3.95 33.08
CA GLU A 43 18.26 -4.04 32.22
C GLU A 43 18.31 -2.88 31.23
N ASN A 44 19.52 -2.44 30.89
CA ASN A 44 19.72 -1.46 29.83
C ASN A 44 19.66 -2.18 28.49
N LEU A 45 18.55 -2.00 27.77
CA LEU A 45 18.25 -2.66 26.51
C LEU A 45 19.03 -2.11 25.30
N GLY A 46 19.94 -1.15 25.52
CA GLY A 46 20.64 -0.48 24.43
C GLY A 46 19.73 0.39 23.58
N LYS A 47 20.18 0.73 22.36
CA LYS A 47 19.40 1.56 21.42
C LYS A 47 18.64 0.65 20.45
N SER A 48 17.34 0.91 20.29
CA SER A 48 16.59 0.41 19.14
C SER A 48 16.94 1.22 17.89
N PHE A 49 17.11 0.54 16.76
CA PHE A 49 17.49 1.16 15.48
C PHE A 49 16.31 1.42 14.55
N GLY A 50 15.10 1.05 14.95
CA GLY A 50 13.90 1.29 14.16
C GLY A 50 12.67 0.62 14.75
N SER A 51 11.51 1.26 14.57
CA SER A 51 10.20 0.66 14.78
C SER A 51 9.32 0.99 13.58
N HIS A 52 8.26 0.23 13.40
CA HIS A 52 7.26 0.50 12.37
C HIS A 52 6.22 1.49 12.90
N HIS A 53 5.76 2.39 12.03
CA HIS A 53 4.65 3.28 12.32
C HIS A 53 3.50 2.98 11.35
N LYS A 54 2.26 3.04 11.86
CA LYS A 54 1.06 2.77 11.04
C LYS A 54 0.89 3.78 9.90
N ASP A 55 1.25 5.04 10.17
CA ASP A 55 1.13 6.13 9.22
C ASP A 55 2.41 6.23 8.39
N GLY A 56 2.25 6.22 7.06
CA GLY A 56 3.33 6.42 6.10
C GLY A 56 3.38 7.84 5.53
N VAL A 57 4.27 8.06 4.56
CA VAL A 57 4.37 9.32 3.83
C VAL A 57 4.30 9.05 2.33
N LEU A 58 3.44 9.77 1.62
CA LEU A 58 3.30 9.71 0.17
C LEU A 58 3.85 11.00 -0.46
N TYR A 59 4.82 10.86 -1.35
CA TYR A 59 5.30 11.94 -2.22
C TYR A 59 5.12 11.54 -3.69
N ALA A 60 4.41 12.38 -4.44
CA ALA A 60 4.29 12.27 -5.88
C ALA A 60 4.94 13.50 -6.54
N TYR A 61 5.86 13.26 -7.48
CA TYR A 61 6.65 14.32 -8.11
C TYR A 61 6.79 14.09 -9.62
N GLY A 62 6.63 15.16 -10.39
CA GLY A 62 6.72 15.15 -11.84
C GLY A 62 5.60 15.97 -12.48
N ALA A 63 5.73 16.23 -13.78
CA ALA A 63 4.77 17.06 -14.55
C ALA A 63 3.35 16.48 -14.56
N SER A 64 3.20 15.18 -14.31
CA SER A 64 1.91 14.48 -14.25
C SER A 64 1.11 14.75 -12.97
N PHE A 65 1.72 15.29 -11.92
CA PHE A 65 1.10 15.41 -10.60
C PHE A 65 0.79 16.86 -10.23
N LYS A 66 -0.34 17.08 -9.55
CA LYS A 66 -0.72 18.40 -9.05
C LYS A 66 0.27 18.88 -7.98
N ARG A 67 0.77 20.09 -8.12
CA ARG A 67 1.64 20.72 -7.13
C ARG A 67 0.83 21.10 -5.88
N GLY A 68 1.38 20.80 -4.71
CA GLY A 68 0.79 21.20 -3.42
C GLY A 68 -0.49 20.43 -3.03
N PHE A 69 -0.87 19.43 -3.82
CA PHE A 69 -2.01 18.57 -3.47
C PHE A 69 -1.66 17.73 -2.24
N LYS A 70 -2.59 17.67 -1.29
CA LYS A 70 -2.53 16.78 -0.14
C LYS A 70 -3.54 15.66 -0.36
N ALA A 71 -3.12 14.42 -0.13
CA ALA A 71 -3.99 13.25 -0.20
C ALA A 71 -4.36 12.82 1.23
N PRO A 72 -5.33 13.48 1.90
CA PRO A 72 -5.59 13.29 3.33
C PRO A 72 -6.11 11.88 3.67
N ASN A 73 -6.69 11.18 2.71
CA ASN A 73 -7.29 9.86 2.86
C ASN A 73 -6.64 8.84 1.93
N ALA A 74 -5.36 9.01 1.61
CA ALA A 74 -4.63 8.03 0.83
C ALA A 74 -4.19 6.87 1.73
N GLU A 75 -4.46 5.66 1.28
CA GLU A 75 -4.01 4.43 1.92
C GLU A 75 -2.89 3.78 1.12
N ILE A 76 -2.09 2.94 1.76
CA ILE A 76 -1.02 2.21 1.06
C ILE A 76 -1.57 1.29 -0.04
N TYR A 77 -2.81 0.80 0.13
CA TYR A 77 -3.51 -0.03 -0.85
C TYR A 77 -3.83 0.72 -2.15
N ASP A 78 -3.93 2.06 -2.11
CA ASP A 78 -4.19 2.88 -3.28
C ASP A 78 -2.98 3.00 -4.22
N LEU A 79 -1.77 2.69 -3.72
CA LEU A 79 -0.53 2.95 -4.44
C LEU A 79 -0.43 2.15 -5.74
N VAL A 80 -0.74 0.86 -5.69
CA VAL A 80 -0.64 -0.05 -6.84
C VAL A 80 -1.62 0.34 -7.95
N PRO A 81 -2.95 0.43 -7.72
CA PRO A 81 -3.89 0.84 -8.77
C PRO A 81 -3.58 2.23 -9.32
N THR A 82 -3.15 3.18 -8.47
CA THR A 82 -2.75 4.53 -8.89
C THR A 82 -1.53 4.51 -9.82
N LEU A 83 -0.51 3.70 -9.49
CA LEU A 83 0.71 3.59 -10.30
C LEU A 83 0.40 2.95 -11.67
N LEU A 84 -0.37 1.86 -11.69
CA LEU A 84 -0.76 1.20 -12.95
C LEU A 84 -1.57 2.14 -13.84
N ARG A 85 -2.52 2.89 -13.26
CA ARG A 85 -3.24 3.95 -13.97
C ARG A 85 -2.29 5.00 -14.55
N GLY A 86 -1.36 5.52 -13.73
CA GLY A 86 -0.40 6.53 -14.17
C GLY A 86 0.57 6.05 -15.27
N MET A 87 0.77 4.73 -15.37
CA MET A 87 1.57 4.08 -16.40
C MET A 87 0.76 3.64 -17.63
N GLU A 88 -0.54 3.94 -17.67
CA GLU A 88 -1.47 3.53 -18.74
C GLU A 88 -1.48 2.01 -18.97
N LEU A 89 -1.32 1.26 -17.88
CA LEU A 89 -1.40 -0.19 -17.89
C LEU A 89 -2.82 -0.64 -17.54
N PRO A 90 -3.45 -1.49 -18.38
CA PRO A 90 -4.73 -2.09 -18.01
C PRO A 90 -4.52 -3.04 -16.83
N PHE A 91 -5.48 -3.07 -15.91
CA PHE A 91 -5.54 -4.08 -14.86
C PHE A 91 -6.96 -4.62 -14.74
N THR A 92 -7.05 -5.94 -14.62
CA THR A 92 -8.29 -6.70 -14.55
C THR A 92 -8.63 -7.14 -13.12
N ASN A 93 -7.70 -6.99 -12.20
CA ASN A 93 -7.84 -7.42 -10.83
C ASN A 93 -8.49 -6.30 -10.02
N GLU A 94 -9.43 -6.68 -9.16
CA GLU A 94 -9.92 -5.80 -8.12
C GLU A 94 -8.81 -5.59 -7.09
N PHE A 95 -8.53 -4.34 -6.79
CA PHE A 95 -7.64 -3.93 -5.69
C PHE A 95 -8.52 -3.49 -4.53
N ASP A 96 -8.09 -3.76 -3.30
CA ASP A 96 -8.77 -3.26 -2.10
C ASP A 96 -8.73 -1.72 -2.03
N GLY A 97 -7.65 -1.12 -2.55
CA GLY A 97 -7.49 0.32 -2.68
C GLY A 97 -8.07 0.89 -3.97
N ARG A 98 -8.22 2.21 -4.01
CA ARG A 98 -8.73 2.95 -5.17
C ARG A 98 -7.62 3.65 -5.94
N VAL A 99 -7.94 4.08 -7.15
CA VAL A 99 -7.10 5.02 -7.90
C VAL A 99 -7.22 6.41 -7.28
N LEU A 100 -6.10 7.03 -6.94
CA LEU A 100 -6.02 8.43 -6.51
C LEU A 100 -5.98 9.36 -7.73
N ASP A 101 -7.04 9.34 -8.55
CA ASP A 101 -7.13 10.14 -9.79
C ASP A 101 -6.93 11.64 -9.50
N GLU A 102 -7.33 12.10 -8.31
CA GLU A 102 -7.16 13.48 -7.86
C GLU A 102 -5.69 13.93 -7.73
N LEU A 103 -4.73 13.00 -7.62
CA LEU A 103 -3.29 13.32 -7.62
C LEU A 103 -2.79 13.86 -8.95
N PHE A 104 -3.41 13.43 -10.05
CA PHE A 104 -2.95 13.78 -11.39
C PHE A 104 -3.47 15.16 -11.79
N VAL A 105 -2.69 15.88 -12.60
CA VAL A 105 -3.21 17.03 -13.34
C VAL A 105 -4.34 16.55 -14.25
N GLU A 106 -5.42 17.33 -14.39
CA GLU A 106 -6.48 16.99 -15.32
C GLU A 106 -5.88 16.85 -16.72
N ARG A 107 -6.11 15.70 -17.34
CA ARG A 107 -5.85 15.48 -18.76
C ARG A 107 -7.18 15.17 -19.41
N GLU A 108 -7.44 15.72 -20.59
CA GLU A 108 -8.48 15.18 -21.46
C GLU A 108 -8.15 13.70 -21.71
N GLN A 109 -8.99 12.81 -21.17
CA GLN A 109 -8.81 11.37 -21.38
C GLN A 109 -9.56 10.98 -22.67
N PRO A 110 -8.91 10.32 -23.65
CA PRO A 110 -9.66 9.58 -24.64
C PRO A 110 -10.42 8.43 -23.94
N PRO A 111 -11.55 7.97 -24.50
CA PRO A 111 -12.36 6.91 -23.90
C PRO A 111 -11.52 5.69 -23.53
N VAL A 112 -11.79 5.09 -22.38
CA VAL A 112 -11.24 3.79 -21.99
C VAL A 112 -11.87 2.72 -22.88
N GLU A 113 -11.27 2.50 -24.05
CA GLU A 113 -11.63 1.39 -24.93
C GLU A 113 -11.18 0.05 -24.27
N PRO A 114 -12.07 -0.94 -24.16
CA PRO A 114 -11.70 -2.26 -23.69
C PRO A 114 -10.78 -2.93 -24.72
N GLY A 115 -9.47 -2.89 -24.46
CA GLY A 115 -8.50 -3.84 -24.99
C GLY A 115 -8.30 -3.83 -26.51
N ASN A 116 -7.53 -2.86 -27.03
CA ASN A 116 -6.57 -3.09 -28.12
C ASN A 116 -5.68 -1.84 -28.32
N GLY A 117 -4.72 -1.64 -27.42
CA GLY A 117 -3.75 -0.55 -27.52
C GLY A 117 -2.41 -1.07 -28.06
N ALA A 118 -2.22 -0.98 -29.38
CA ALA A 118 -0.99 -1.42 -30.05
C ALA A 118 0.19 -0.43 -29.91
N ASP A 119 -0.03 0.77 -29.38
CA ASP A 119 1.05 1.73 -29.08
C ASP A 119 1.21 1.93 -27.58
N GLY A 120 1.96 1.02 -26.96
CA GLY A 120 2.20 1.02 -25.52
C GLY A 120 3.43 1.85 -25.12
N GLY A 121 3.28 2.70 -24.11
CA GLY A 121 4.40 3.39 -23.44
C GLY A 121 5.53 2.44 -23.00
N LEU A 122 6.67 3.02 -22.60
CA LEU A 122 7.91 2.26 -22.29
C LEU A 122 7.68 1.05 -21.36
N ALA A 123 6.80 1.18 -20.37
CA ALA A 123 6.45 0.10 -19.45
C ALA A 123 5.77 -1.07 -20.16
N ARG A 124 4.76 -0.80 -20.99
CA ARG A 124 4.02 -1.81 -21.77
C ARG A 124 4.93 -2.52 -22.77
N ARG A 125 5.87 -1.79 -23.39
CA ARG A 125 6.94 -2.36 -24.22
C ARG A 125 7.85 -3.32 -23.44
N LYS A 126 8.27 -2.94 -22.24
CA LYS A 126 9.11 -3.81 -21.39
C LYS A 126 8.35 -5.05 -20.91
N LEU A 127 7.08 -4.90 -20.52
CA LEU A 127 6.22 -6.02 -20.13
C LEU A 127 6.01 -7.01 -21.28
N LYS A 128 5.74 -6.51 -22.50
CA LYS A 128 5.63 -7.36 -23.69
C LYS A 128 6.91 -8.17 -23.91
N LYS A 129 8.08 -7.54 -23.81
CA LYS A 129 9.38 -8.21 -23.94
C LYS A 129 9.62 -9.28 -22.86
N LEU A 130 9.12 -9.09 -21.64
CA LEU A 130 9.24 -10.08 -20.56
C LEU A 130 8.31 -11.28 -20.74
N LEU A 131 7.14 -11.10 -21.37
CA LEU A 131 6.19 -12.18 -21.65
C LEU A 131 6.60 -13.03 -22.86
N GLU A 132 7.47 -12.49 -23.73
CA GLU A 132 8.03 -13.17 -24.90
C GLU A 132 9.33 -13.94 -24.60
N ALA A 133 9.83 -13.89 -23.36
CA ALA A 133 11.07 -14.53 -22.89
C ALA A 133 10.78 -15.74 -22.00
#